data_AF-A0A4Q1DBN5-F1
#
_entry.id   AF-A0A4Q1DBN5-F1
#
_cell.length_a   1.000
_cell.length_b   1.000
_cell.length_c   1.000
_cell.angle_alpha   90.00
_cell.angle_beta   90.00
_cell.angle_gamma   90.00
#
_symmetry.space_group_name_H-M   'P 1'
#
loop_
_entity.id
_entity.type
_entity.pdbx_description
1 polymer ?
#
loop_
_entity_poly.entity_id
_entity_poly.type
_entity_poly.pdbx_seq_one_letter_code
_entity_poly.pdbx_strand_id
1 'polypeptide(L)'
;MIERLHAASTGLSILIREFPNNSRVDFSCGIIVRAIFLDYLIMLNAIVILAKNENDLISCEEEIKKYCLLMLSDSVNHTLKHFKSLEGNIPQNIMSNMYINLVNANPTCFEDYTGDGSQPVPKATGYKKPHDLYLTLLKEPGFEKYVSAYDVYTYYSKYDHFGGMNYSLSRMSNMKQFVFLNKAIKSFPTHLLFTTAILRTHFKSDTFLEATQSRIEDFISTIK
;
A
#
# COMPACT_ATOMS: atom_id res chain seq x y z
N MET A 1 1.53 0.20 7.72
CA MET A 1 0.84 -0.76 6.82
C MET A 1 -0.08 -1.71 7.58
N ILE A 2 0.36 -2.38 8.66
CA ILE A 2 -0.50 -3.26 9.48
C ILE A 2 -1.78 -2.55 9.97
N GLU A 3 -1.66 -1.36 10.54
CA GLU A 3 -2.82 -0.57 11.00
C GLU A 3 -3.79 -0.26 9.86
N ARG A 4 -3.27 0.10 8.68
CA ARG A 4 -4.08 0.33 7.48
C ARG A 4 -4.78 -0.96 7.05
N LEU A 5 -4.10 -2.11 7.06
CA LEU A 5 -4.71 -3.41 6.76
C LEU A 5 -5.82 -3.76 7.76
N HIS A 6 -5.62 -3.48 9.05
CA HIS A 6 -6.63 -3.68 10.08
C HIS A 6 -7.87 -2.79 9.86
N ALA A 7 -7.68 -1.48 9.71
CA ALA A 7 -8.76 -0.54 9.45
C ALA A 7 -9.53 -0.91 8.16
N ALA A 8 -8.79 -1.30 7.12
CA ALA A 8 -9.36 -1.69 5.85
C ALA A 8 -10.13 -3.02 5.92
N SER A 9 -9.66 -3.99 6.70
CA SER A 9 -10.38 -5.24 6.99
C SER A 9 -11.71 -4.97 7.71
N THR A 10 -11.70 -4.08 8.71
CA THR A 10 -12.92 -3.67 9.42
C THR A 10 -13.91 -2.99 8.48
N GLY A 11 -13.45 -2.02 7.68
CA GLY A 11 -14.27 -1.32 6.69
C GLY A 11 -14.87 -2.26 5.65
N LEU A 12 -14.07 -3.19 5.12
CA LEU A 12 -14.54 -4.19 4.15
C LEU A 12 -15.57 -5.14 4.76
N SER A 13 -15.37 -5.58 6.00
CA SER A 13 -16.35 -6.44 6.69
C SER A 13 -17.74 -5.79 6.75
N ILE A 14 -17.80 -4.48 7.03
CA ILE A 14 -19.05 -3.72 7.03
C ILE A 14 -19.64 -3.66 5.61
N LEU A 15 -18.84 -3.26 4.61
CA LEU A 15 -19.33 -3.10 3.23
C LEU A 15 -19.80 -4.42 2.59
N ILE A 16 -19.11 -5.53 2.87
CA ILE A 16 -19.47 -6.85 2.35
C ILE A 16 -20.82 -7.31 2.92
N ARG A 17 -21.13 -6.98 4.18
CA ARG A 17 -22.44 -7.30 4.78
C ARG A 17 -23.58 -6.55 4.10
N GLU A 18 -23.32 -5.34 3.60
CA GLU A 18 -24.30 -4.53 2.86
C GLU A 18 -24.45 -4.94 1.38
N PHE A 19 -23.46 -5.64 0.82
CA PHE A 19 -23.43 -5.99 -0.60
C PHE A 19 -24.66 -6.75 -1.12
N PRO A 20 -25.25 -7.73 -0.40
CA PRO A 20 -26.46 -8.42 -0.85
C PRO A 20 -27.67 -7.50 -1.04
N ASN A 21 -27.74 -6.43 -0.24
CA ASN A 21 -28.85 -5.47 -0.23
C ASN A 21 -28.57 -4.26 -1.14
N ASN A 22 -27.30 -3.95 -1.40
CA ASN A 22 -26.88 -2.84 -2.23
C ASN A 22 -25.56 -3.14 -2.95
N SER A 23 -25.63 -3.66 -4.19
CA SER A 23 -24.43 -3.97 -4.99
C SER A 23 -23.58 -2.74 -5.35
N ARG A 24 -24.10 -1.51 -5.17
CA ARG A 24 -23.31 -0.28 -5.40
C ARG A 24 -22.18 -0.11 -4.39
N VAL A 25 -22.21 -0.82 -3.26
CA VAL A 25 -21.10 -0.83 -2.29
C VAL A 25 -19.83 -1.51 -2.83
N ASP A 26 -19.89 -2.22 -3.97
CA ASP A 26 -18.70 -2.75 -4.67
C ASP A 26 -17.68 -1.64 -4.93
N PHE A 27 -18.15 -0.45 -5.29
CA PHE A 27 -17.28 0.69 -5.56
C PHE A 27 -16.45 1.07 -4.33
N SER A 28 -17.10 1.18 -3.17
CA SER A 28 -16.43 1.45 -1.91
C SER A 28 -15.48 0.32 -1.51
N CYS A 29 -15.89 -0.94 -1.74
CA CYS A 29 -15.01 -2.10 -1.54
C CYS A 29 -13.76 -1.99 -2.43
N GLY A 30 -13.94 -1.62 -3.69
CA GLY A 30 -12.89 -1.49 -4.68
C GLY A 30 -11.83 -0.45 -4.34
N ILE A 31 -12.24 0.71 -3.80
CA ILE A 31 -11.30 1.73 -3.30
C ILE A 31 -10.40 1.15 -2.20
N ILE A 32 -10.99 0.45 -1.24
CA ILE A 32 -10.25 -0.15 -0.12
C ILE A 32 -9.33 -1.26 -0.62
N VAL A 33 -9.86 -2.18 -1.42
CA VAL A 33 -9.14 -3.31 -2.00
C VAL A 33 -7.93 -2.82 -2.81
N ARG A 34 -8.10 -1.80 -3.66
CA ARG A 34 -7.00 -1.22 -4.45
C ARG A 34 -5.83 -0.77 -3.58
N ALA A 35 -6.10 -0.04 -2.50
CA ALA A 35 -5.06 0.44 -1.60
C ALA A 35 -4.29 -0.74 -0.96
N ILE A 36 -5.01 -1.79 -0.55
CA ILE A 36 -4.40 -2.99 0.04
C ILE A 36 -3.55 -3.76 -0.98
N PHE A 37 -4.00 -3.86 -2.23
CA PHE A 37 -3.21 -4.55 -3.26
C PHE A 37 -1.97 -3.77 -3.67
N LEU A 38 -2.02 -2.43 -3.63
CA LEU A 38 -0.80 -1.63 -3.79
C LEU A 38 0.19 -1.90 -2.66
N ASP A 39 -0.27 -1.89 -1.42
CA ASP A 39 0.55 -2.23 -0.26
C ASP A 39 1.14 -3.64 -0.37
N TYR A 40 0.34 -4.60 -0.81
CA TYR A 40 0.79 -5.97 -1.00
C TYR A 40 1.91 -6.06 -2.04
N LEU A 41 1.79 -5.35 -3.17
CA LEU A 41 2.86 -5.27 -4.17
C LEU A 41 4.12 -4.61 -3.61
N ILE A 42 3.97 -3.58 -2.79
CA ILE A 42 5.09 -2.91 -2.10
C ILE A 42 5.81 -3.90 -1.17
N MET A 43 5.04 -4.64 -0.36
CA MET A 43 5.58 -5.62 0.58
C MET A 43 6.28 -6.79 -0.11
N LEU A 44 5.71 -7.29 -1.20
CA LEU A 44 6.37 -8.32 -2.02
C LEU A 44 7.72 -7.84 -2.56
N ASN A 45 7.80 -6.60 -3.04
CA ASN A 45 9.06 -6.01 -3.52
C ASN A 45 10.08 -5.85 -2.38
N ALA A 46 9.64 -5.50 -1.18
CA ALA A 46 10.51 -5.46 -0.01
C ALA A 46 11.06 -6.86 0.36
N ILE A 47 10.26 -7.92 0.22
CA ILE A 47 10.75 -9.30 0.40
C ILE A 47 11.80 -9.66 -0.66
N VAL A 48 11.63 -9.25 -1.92
CA VAL A 48 12.65 -9.48 -2.95
C VAL A 48 13.98 -8.82 -2.58
N ILE A 49 13.95 -7.61 -2.02
CA ILE A 49 15.15 -6.92 -1.52
C ILE A 49 15.78 -7.72 -0.37
N LEU A 50 14.98 -8.18 0.59
CA LEU A 50 15.46 -9.00 1.71
C LEU A 50 16.14 -10.29 1.23
N ALA A 51 15.50 -11.01 0.30
CA ALA A 51 16.03 -12.27 -0.22
C ALA A 51 17.36 -12.09 -0.95
N LYS A 52 17.55 -10.97 -1.67
CA LYS A 52 18.79 -10.67 -2.39
C LYS A 52 19.96 -10.29 -1.48
N ASN A 53 19.66 -9.80 -0.28
CA ASN A 53 20.65 -9.32 0.68
C ASN A 53 20.71 -10.19 1.95
N GLU A 54 20.26 -11.45 1.88
CA GLU A 54 20.15 -12.34 3.05
C GLU A 54 21.47 -12.51 3.84
N ASN A 55 22.61 -12.36 3.14
CA ASN A 55 23.96 -12.54 3.69
C ASN A 55 24.65 -11.23 4.09
N ASP A 56 24.05 -10.07 3.80
CA ASP A 56 24.58 -8.74 4.15
C ASP A 56 23.48 -7.89 4.80
N LEU A 57 23.40 -8.01 6.12
CA LEU A 57 22.38 -7.30 6.90
C LEU A 57 22.49 -5.78 6.79
N ILE A 58 23.72 -5.24 6.69
CA ILE A 58 23.91 -3.78 6.63
C ILE A 58 23.42 -3.27 5.28
N SER A 59 23.84 -3.90 4.18
CA SER A 59 23.37 -3.54 2.84
C SER A 59 21.86 -3.72 2.71
N CYS A 60 21.31 -4.80 3.29
CA CYS A 60 19.88 -5.05 3.32
C CYS A 60 19.10 -3.92 4.01
N GLU A 61 19.55 -3.46 5.19
CA GLU A 61 18.88 -2.39 5.93
C GLU A 61 18.89 -1.07 5.16
N GLU A 62 20.00 -0.73 4.51
CA GLU A 62 20.13 0.47 3.69
C GLU A 62 19.22 0.41 2.46
N GLU A 63 19.16 -0.72 1.75
CA GLU A 63 18.30 -0.89 0.58
C GLU A 63 16.81 -0.83 0.95
N ILE A 64 16.41 -1.50 2.04
CA ILE A 64 15.03 -1.44 2.54
C ILE A 64 14.66 -0.02 2.95
N LYS A 65 15.55 0.69 3.65
CA LYS A 65 15.31 2.09 4.04
C LYS A 65 15.14 2.98 2.81
N LYS A 66 16.01 2.86 1.81
CA LYS A 66 15.91 3.59 0.54
C LYS A 66 14.62 3.27 -0.20
N TYR A 67 14.24 2.00 -0.24
CA TYR A 67 12.99 1.55 -0.86
C TYR A 67 11.76 2.14 -0.16
N CYS A 68 11.69 2.06 1.17
CA CYS A 68 10.62 2.63 1.97
C CYS A 68 10.52 4.15 1.76
N LEU A 69 11.63 4.87 1.76
CA LEU A 69 11.65 6.31 1.48
C LEU A 69 11.10 6.63 0.09
N LEU A 70 11.44 5.84 -0.93
CA LEU A 70 10.91 6.01 -2.29
C LEU A 70 9.41 5.74 -2.39
N MET A 71 8.87 4.81 -1.58
CA MET A 71 7.43 4.53 -1.56
C MET A 71 6.65 5.62 -0.81
N LEU A 72 7.22 6.15 0.26
CA LEU A 72 6.62 7.25 1.04
C LEU A 72 6.72 8.60 0.33
N SER A 73 7.81 8.82 -0.43
CA SER A 73 8.05 10.10 -1.12
C SER A 73 6.97 10.45 -2.12
N ASP A 74 6.31 9.47 -2.75
CA ASP A 74 5.22 9.74 -3.70
C ASP A 74 4.06 10.52 -3.05
N SER A 75 3.60 10.05 -1.88
CA SER A 75 2.50 10.70 -1.14
C SER A 75 2.90 12.09 -0.64
N VAL A 76 4.14 12.24 -0.17
CA VAL A 76 4.71 13.52 0.25
C VAL A 76 4.80 14.49 -0.94
N ASN A 77 5.32 14.03 -2.08
CA ASN A 77 5.44 14.83 -3.29
C ASN A 77 4.07 15.29 -3.83
N HIS A 78 3.06 14.43 -3.78
CA HIS A 78 1.70 14.80 -4.14
C HIS A 78 1.12 15.86 -3.19
N THR A 79 1.36 15.72 -1.89
CA THR A 79 0.95 16.71 -0.88
C THR A 79 1.64 18.06 -1.12
N LEU A 80 2.96 18.06 -1.37
CA LEU A 80 3.71 19.28 -1.68
C LEU A 80 3.22 19.96 -2.97
N LYS A 81 2.94 19.18 -4.03
CA LYS A 81 2.35 19.73 -5.27
C LYS A 81 1.00 20.36 -5.01
N HIS A 82 0.18 19.76 -4.16
CA HIS A 82 -1.10 20.35 -3.75
C HIS A 82 -0.89 21.64 -2.95
N PHE A 83 0.01 21.66 -1.97
CA PHE A 83 0.30 22.88 -1.20
C PHE A 83 0.80 24.01 -2.11
N LYS A 84 1.67 23.68 -3.07
CA LYS A 84 2.12 24.62 -4.09
C LYS A 84 0.95 25.21 -4.91
N SER A 85 -0.07 24.43 -5.22
CA SER A 85 -1.27 24.93 -5.91
C SER A 85 -2.11 25.93 -5.09
N LEU A 86 -1.87 25.99 -3.77
CA LEU A 86 -2.51 26.93 -2.86
C LEU A 86 -1.66 28.20 -2.65
N GLU A 87 -0.42 28.26 -3.15
CA GLU A 87 0.41 29.47 -3.07
C GLU A 87 -0.29 30.67 -3.70
N GLY A 88 -0.30 31.80 -2.99
CA GLY A 88 -1.04 33.00 -3.39
C GLY A 88 -2.55 32.98 -3.09
N ASN A 89 -3.13 31.81 -2.78
CA ASN A 89 -4.54 31.68 -2.39
C ASN A 89 -4.72 31.61 -0.86
N ILE A 90 -3.66 31.35 -0.11
CA ILE A 90 -3.68 31.31 1.36
C ILE A 90 -2.59 32.21 1.96
N PRO A 91 -2.81 32.77 3.17
CA PRO A 91 -1.80 33.52 3.91
C PRO A 91 -0.49 32.74 4.11
N GLN A 92 0.64 33.41 3.97
CA GLN A 92 1.96 32.77 4.06
C GLN A 92 2.20 32.07 5.40
N ASN A 93 1.70 32.60 6.51
CA ASN A 93 1.81 31.97 7.82
C ASN A 93 1.06 30.64 7.89
N ILE A 94 -0.08 30.51 7.20
CA ILE A 94 -0.82 29.24 7.12
C ILE A 94 -0.02 28.24 6.28
N MET A 95 0.54 28.68 5.16
CA MET A 95 1.39 27.83 4.32
C MET A 95 2.60 27.29 5.10
N SER A 96 3.31 28.16 5.82
CA SER A 96 4.45 27.77 6.67
C SER A 96 4.04 26.72 7.71
N ASN A 97 2.89 26.90 8.37
CA ASN A 97 2.36 25.92 9.32
C ASN A 97 2.02 24.59 8.66
N MET A 98 1.47 24.61 7.44
CA MET A 98 1.19 23.38 6.68
C MET A 98 2.48 22.61 6.36
N TYR A 99 3.54 23.30 5.94
CA TYR A 99 4.86 22.69 5.71
C TYR A 99 5.46 22.12 7.00
N ILE A 100 5.44 22.87 8.10
CA ILE A 100 5.94 22.41 9.41
C ILE A 100 5.18 21.16 9.86
N ASN A 101 3.85 21.15 9.78
CA ASN A 101 3.03 20.01 10.18
C ASN A 101 3.31 18.78 9.32
N LEU A 102 3.50 18.96 8.01
CA LEU A 102 3.84 17.86 7.10
C LEU A 102 5.19 17.23 7.44
N VAL A 103 6.21 18.05 7.72
CA VAL A 103 7.54 17.59 8.12
C VAL A 103 7.50 16.89 9.48
N ASN A 104 6.83 17.48 10.47
CA ASN A 104 6.70 16.89 11.81
C ASN A 104 5.97 15.54 11.80
N ALA A 105 4.98 15.37 10.93
CA ALA A 105 4.26 14.11 10.77
C ALA A 105 5.09 13.04 10.05
N ASN A 106 6.10 13.42 9.24
CA ASN A 106 6.87 12.51 8.40
C ASN A 106 8.38 12.86 8.38
N PRO A 107 9.06 12.96 9.54
CA PRO A 107 10.40 13.54 9.63
C PRO A 107 11.46 12.75 8.85
N THR A 108 11.23 11.44 8.67
CA THR A 108 12.13 10.57 7.91
C THR A 108 12.12 10.86 6.41
N CYS A 109 11.07 11.49 5.88
CA CYS A 109 10.88 11.72 4.45
C CYS A 109 11.54 13.01 3.93
N PHE A 110 11.95 13.92 4.82
CA PHE A 110 12.46 15.24 4.46
C PHE A 110 13.92 15.42 4.87
N GLU A 111 14.64 16.26 4.14
CA GLU A 111 15.89 16.85 4.60
C GLU A 111 15.65 17.75 5.83
N ASP A 112 16.72 18.16 6.49
CA ASP A 112 16.62 19.04 7.65
C ASP A 112 15.90 20.33 7.27
N TYR A 113 14.81 20.64 7.96
CA TYR A 113 13.92 21.75 7.64
C TYR A 113 13.92 22.76 8.78
N THR A 114 14.23 24.02 8.44
CA THR A 114 14.42 25.12 9.39
C THR A 114 13.10 25.79 9.81
N GLY A 115 11.99 25.48 9.15
CA GLY A 115 10.69 26.12 9.43
C GLY A 115 10.58 27.56 8.95
N ASP A 116 11.44 27.98 8.02
CA ASP A 116 11.49 29.35 7.47
C ASP A 116 10.34 29.71 6.51
N GLY A 117 9.45 28.74 6.23
CA GLY A 117 8.33 28.91 5.31
C GLY A 117 8.66 28.59 3.86
N SER A 118 9.90 28.18 3.56
CA SER A 118 10.26 27.59 2.28
C SER A 118 9.62 26.21 2.11
N GLN A 119 9.46 25.76 0.86
CA GLN A 119 8.95 24.42 0.59
C GLN A 119 9.98 23.39 1.08
N PRO A 120 9.61 22.41 1.93
CA PRO A 120 10.54 21.42 2.44
C PRO A 120 10.97 20.46 1.32
N VAL A 121 12.23 19.97 1.42
CA VAL A 121 12.86 19.13 0.40
C VAL A 121 12.74 17.65 0.78
N PRO A 122 12.11 16.79 -0.05
CA PRO A 122 12.07 15.35 0.20
C PRO A 122 13.43 14.68 0.01
N LYS A 123 13.81 13.76 0.92
CA LYS A 123 15.06 12.97 0.86
C LYS A 123 15.14 12.05 -0.36
N ALA A 124 13.99 11.56 -0.84
CA ALA A 124 13.93 10.69 -2.01
C ALA A 124 13.24 11.41 -3.17
N THR A 125 13.98 11.56 -4.27
CA THR A 125 13.45 12.06 -5.54
C THR A 125 13.09 10.88 -6.44
N GLY A 126 11.85 10.88 -6.95
CA GLY A 126 11.34 9.82 -7.81
C GLY A 126 10.13 9.10 -7.23
N TYR A 127 9.63 8.15 -8.01
CA TYR A 127 8.49 7.32 -7.67
C TYR A 127 8.63 5.98 -8.41
N LYS A 128 8.14 4.89 -7.82
CA LYS A 128 7.91 3.65 -8.59
C LYS A 128 6.44 3.59 -8.96
N LYS A 129 6.16 3.36 -10.24
CA LYS A 129 4.80 3.06 -10.67
C LYS A 129 4.40 1.68 -10.15
N PRO A 130 3.10 1.45 -9.88
CA PRO A 130 2.58 0.12 -9.64
C PRO A 130 2.96 -0.90 -10.73
N HIS A 131 3.06 -0.43 -11.99
CA HIS A 131 3.53 -1.26 -13.09
C HIS A 131 5.00 -1.69 -12.93
N ASP A 132 5.86 -0.81 -12.41
CA ASP A 132 7.27 -1.12 -12.17
C ASP A 132 7.40 -2.17 -11.06
N LEU A 133 6.59 -2.06 -10.00
CA LEU A 133 6.50 -3.06 -8.92
C LEU A 133 6.10 -4.43 -9.47
N TYR A 134 5.14 -4.48 -10.39
CA TYR A 134 4.73 -5.69 -11.09
C TYR A 134 5.86 -6.29 -11.94
N LEU A 135 6.53 -5.47 -12.76
CA LEU A 135 7.63 -5.93 -13.61
C LEU A 135 8.81 -6.47 -12.81
N THR A 136 9.08 -5.91 -11.63
CA THR A 136 10.09 -6.47 -10.70
C THR A 136 9.69 -7.87 -10.24
N LEU A 137 8.44 -8.06 -9.79
CA LEU A 137 7.97 -9.36 -9.30
C LEU A 137 7.90 -10.43 -10.39
N LEU A 138 7.52 -10.05 -11.61
CA LEU A 138 7.43 -10.97 -12.74
C LEU A 138 8.78 -11.57 -13.13
N LYS A 139 9.87 -10.82 -12.89
CA LYS A 139 11.25 -11.25 -13.21
C LYS A 139 11.89 -12.06 -12.07
N GLU A 140 11.26 -12.11 -10.90
CA GLU A 140 11.84 -12.75 -9.72
C GLU A 140 11.36 -14.20 -9.60
N PRO A 141 12.27 -15.20 -9.62
CA PRO A 141 11.91 -16.61 -9.50
C PRO A 141 11.09 -16.91 -8.23
N GLY A 142 9.96 -17.59 -8.38
CA GLY A 142 9.09 -18.00 -7.27
C GLY A 142 8.04 -16.95 -6.85
N PHE A 143 8.09 -15.73 -7.42
CA PHE A 143 7.11 -14.68 -7.18
C PHE A 143 6.03 -14.57 -8.26
N GLU A 144 6.12 -15.35 -9.33
CA GLU A 144 5.22 -15.29 -10.49
C GLU A 144 3.76 -15.52 -10.09
N LYS A 145 3.52 -16.40 -9.10
CA LYS A 145 2.16 -16.68 -8.60
C LYS A 145 1.51 -15.49 -7.89
N TYR A 146 2.29 -14.56 -7.35
CA TYR A 146 1.79 -13.41 -6.60
C TYR A 146 1.49 -12.20 -7.50
N VAL A 147 1.92 -12.22 -8.77
CA VAL A 147 1.69 -11.11 -9.71
C VAL A 147 0.22 -10.90 -10.06
N SER A 148 -0.64 -11.91 -9.83
CA SER A 148 -2.10 -11.80 -9.97
C SER A 148 -2.72 -10.69 -9.10
N ALA A 149 -2.01 -10.27 -8.04
CA ALA A 149 -2.32 -9.07 -7.27
C ALA A 149 -2.40 -7.80 -8.12
N TYR A 150 -1.55 -7.68 -9.14
CA TYR A 150 -1.54 -6.56 -10.06
C TYR A 150 -2.79 -6.51 -10.94
N ASP A 151 -3.32 -7.66 -11.34
CA ASP A 151 -4.57 -7.71 -12.11
C ASP A 151 -5.75 -7.20 -11.28
N VAL A 152 -5.82 -7.60 -9.99
CA VAL A 152 -6.84 -7.10 -9.06
C VAL A 152 -6.64 -5.61 -8.79
N TYR A 153 -5.40 -5.17 -8.58
CA TYR A 153 -5.07 -3.76 -8.44
C TYR A 153 -5.51 -2.94 -9.65
N THR A 154 -5.18 -3.38 -10.87
CA THR A 154 -5.50 -2.65 -12.10
C THR A 154 -6.99 -2.66 -12.40
N TYR A 155 -7.68 -3.77 -12.12
CA TYR A 155 -9.14 -3.84 -12.16
C TYR A 155 -9.76 -2.76 -11.27
N TYR A 156 -9.36 -2.68 -10.00
CA TYR A 156 -9.88 -1.69 -9.06
C TYR A 156 -9.30 -0.28 -9.24
N SER A 157 -8.17 -0.10 -9.93
CA SER A 157 -7.61 1.22 -10.23
C SER A 157 -8.33 1.95 -11.35
N LYS A 158 -9.06 1.23 -12.20
CA LYS A 158 -9.99 1.84 -13.16
C LYS A 158 -11.18 2.55 -12.48
N TYR A 159 -11.35 2.36 -11.17
CA TYR A 159 -12.43 2.96 -10.41
C TYR A 159 -12.27 4.49 -10.23
N ASP A 160 -11.09 5.07 -10.51
CA ASP A 160 -10.91 6.54 -10.59
C ASP A 160 -11.56 7.15 -11.84
N HIS A 161 -11.88 6.36 -12.86
CA HIS A 161 -12.51 6.81 -14.11
C HIS A 161 -14.01 6.46 -14.12
N PHE A 162 -14.79 7.24 -13.37
CA PHE A 162 -16.24 7.10 -13.16
C PHE A 162 -17.05 6.73 -14.43
N GLY A 163 -16.68 7.25 -15.60
CA GLY A 163 -17.41 7.07 -16.87
C GLY A 163 -17.27 5.69 -17.52
N GLY A 164 -16.08 5.06 -17.53
CA GLY A 164 -15.88 3.75 -18.15
C GLY A 164 -16.37 2.58 -17.29
N MET A 165 -16.44 2.83 -15.99
CA MET A 165 -16.82 1.89 -14.94
C MET A 165 -18.32 1.64 -14.89
N ASN A 166 -19.13 2.70 -14.89
CA ASN A 166 -20.59 2.57 -14.86
C ASN A 166 -21.09 1.81 -16.11
N TYR A 167 -20.37 1.94 -17.22
CA TYR A 167 -20.63 1.22 -18.47
C TYR A 167 -20.18 -0.26 -18.43
N SER A 168 -19.04 -0.57 -17.80
CA SER A 168 -18.46 -1.93 -17.82
C SER A 168 -18.98 -2.83 -16.67
N LEU A 169 -19.20 -2.27 -15.48
CA LEU A 169 -19.66 -3.01 -14.29
C LEU A 169 -21.17 -3.27 -14.31
N SER A 170 -21.98 -2.35 -14.85
CA SER A 170 -23.42 -2.57 -15.03
C SER A 170 -23.75 -3.76 -15.94
N ARG A 171 -22.77 -4.20 -16.76
CA ARG A 171 -22.87 -5.35 -17.65
C ARG A 171 -22.25 -6.63 -17.09
N MET A 172 -21.49 -6.57 -15.99
CA MET A 172 -21.00 -7.76 -15.29
C MET A 172 -22.06 -8.28 -14.31
N SER A 173 -22.34 -9.58 -14.38
CA SER A 173 -23.22 -10.23 -13.39
C SER A 173 -22.68 -10.05 -11.97
N ASN A 174 -23.57 -9.82 -10.99
CA ASN A 174 -23.22 -9.73 -9.56
C ASN A 174 -22.34 -10.90 -9.08
N MET A 175 -22.54 -12.10 -9.62
CA MET A 175 -21.72 -13.27 -9.29
C MET A 175 -20.24 -13.11 -9.67
N LYS A 176 -19.96 -12.51 -10.84
CA LYS A 176 -18.58 -12.24 -11.28
C LYS A 176 -17.93 -11.16 -10.40
N GLN A 177 -18.67 -10.12 -10.04
CA GLN A 177 -18.20 -9.07 -9.12
C GLN A 177 -17.84 -9.68 -7.75
N PHE A 178 -18.72 -10.52 -7.21
CA PHE A 178 -18.48 -11.24 -5.96
C PHE A 178 -17.26 -12.17 -6.03
N VAL A 179 -17.03 -12.86 -7.16
CA VAL A 179 -15.84 -13.70 -7.35
C VAL A 179 -14.55 -12.86 -7.32
N PHE A 180 -14.53 -11.68 -7.93
CA PHE A 180 -13.36 -10.77 -7.86
C PHE A 180 -13.12 -10.27 -6.43
N LEU A 181 -14.18 -9.86 -5.74
CA LEU A 181 -14.09 -9.41 -4.35
C LEU A 181 -13.60 -10.53 -3.42
N ASN A 182 -14.09 -11.76 -3.61
CA ASN A 182 -13.64 -12.90 -2.82
C ASN A 182 -12.16 -13.24 -3.09
N LYS A 183 -11.73 -13.22 -4.37
CA LYS A 183 -10.31 -13.36 -4.71
C LYS A 183 -9.46 -12.28 -4.04
N ALA A 184 -9.94 -11.04 -4.02
CA ALA A 184 -9.27 -9.93 -3.39
C ALA A 184 -9.06 -10.15 -1.88
N ILE A 185 -10.12 -10.55 -1.17
CA ILE A 185 -10.09 -10.80 0.28
C ILE A 185 -9.15 -11.95 0.63
N LYS A 186 -9.11 -13.01 -0.19
CA LYS A 186 -8.23 -14.17 0.03
C LYS A 186 -6.73 -13.82 0.01
N SER A 187 -6.33 -12.68 -0.56
CA SER A 187 -4.92 -12.25 -0.57
C SER A 187 -4.47 -11.57 0.73
N PHE A 188 -5.40 -11.17 1.61
CA PHE A 188 -5.07 -10.39 2.81
C PHE A 188 -4.24 -11.18 3.83
N PRO A 189 -4.54 -12.45 4.13
CA PRO A 189 -3.70 -13.24 5.03
C PRO A 189 -2.27 -13.35 4.52
N THR A 190 -2.08 -13.53 3.21
CA THR A 190 -0.74 -13.58 2.60
C THR A 190 -0.02 -12.24 2.69
N HIS A 191 -0.72 -11.11 2.54
CA HIS A 191 -0.15 -9.79 2.80
C HIS A 191 0.30 -9.62 4.26
N LEU A 192 -0.53 -10.05 5.20
CA LEU A 192 -0.19 -10.01 6.62
C LEU A 192 1.03 -10.90 6.92
N LEU A 193 1.08 -12.12 6.37
CA LEU A 193 2.21 -13.04 6.50
C LEU A 193 3.53 -12.39 6.07
N PHE A 194 3.55 -11.78 4.89
CA PHE A 194 4.72 -11.09 4.37
C PHE A 194 5.11 -9.90 5.23
N THR A 195 4.15 -9.14 5.73
CA THR A 195 4.42 -8.01 6.61
C THR A 195 5.04 -8.45 7.93
N THR A 196 4.53 -9.53 8.54
CA THR A 196 5.11 -10.10 9.76
C THR A 196 6.50 -10.70 9.52
N ALA A 197 6.73 -11.31 8.35
CA ALA A 197 8.04 -11.87 7.99
C ALA A 197 9.11 -10.77 7.92
N ILE A 198 8.81 -9.61 7.30
CA ILE A 198 9.72 -8.46 7.28
C ILE A 198 9.97 -7.92 8.69
N LEU A 199 8.94 -7.82 9.54
CA LEU A 199 9.15 -7.32 10.90
C LEU A 199 10.07 -8.23 11.71
N ARG A 200 9.97 -9.56 11.53
CA ARG A 200 10.83 -10.51 12.23
C ARG A 200 12.29 -10.45 11.82
N THR A 201 12.64 -9.95 10.63
CA THR A 201 14.05 -9.77 10.28
C THR A 201 14.71 -8.69 11.13
N HIS A 202 13.94 -7.69 11.56
CA HIS A 202 14.40 -6.60 12.44
C HIS A 202 14.15 -6.89 13.93
N PHE A 203 13.09 -7.62 14.28
CA PHE A 203 12.68 -7.93 15.66
C PHE A 203 12.73 -9.45 15.91
N LYS A 204 13.91 -10.06 15.74
CA LYS A 204 14.09 -11.52 15.73
C LYS A 204 13.60 -12.26 16.98
N SER A 205 13.67 -11.61 18.14
CA SER A 205 13.31 -12.20 19.45
C SER A 205 11.89 -11.85 19.92
N ASP A 206 11.09 -11.22 19.07
CA ASP A 206 9.71 -10.84 19.42
C ASP A 206 8.78 -12.05 19.33
N THR A 207 8.46 -12.61 20.50
CA THR A 207 7.58 -13.78 20.64
C THR A 207 6.14 -13.51 20.22
N PHE A 208 5.68 -12.26 20.27
CA PHE A 208 4.35 -11.88 19.79
C PHE A 208 4.29 -11.93 18.27
N LEU A 209 5.32 -11.43 17.58
CA LEU A 209 5.42 -11.52 16.12
C LEU A 209 5.52 -12.98 15.64
N GLU A 210 6.27 -13.82 16.35
CA GLU A 210 6.38 -15.26 16.05
C GLU A 210 5.03 -15.97 16.21
N ALA A 211 4.35 -15.78 17.34
CA ALA A 211 3.03 -16.37 17.57
C ALA A 211 1.99 -15.86 16.56
N THR A 212 2.06 -14.58 16.18
CA THR A 212 1.18 -13.99 15.17
C THR A 212 1.42 -14.63 13.81
N GLN A 213 2.67 -14.78 13.40
CA GLN A 213 3.01 -15.41 12.12
C GLN A 213 2.49 -16.85 12.04
N SER A 214 2.72 -17.67 13.08
CA SER A 214 2.23 -19.06 13.14
C SER A 214 0.71 -19.13 12.99
N ARG A 215 -0.05 -18.26 13.66
CA ARG A 215 -1.51 -18.19 13.51
C ARG A 215 -1.96 -17.84 12.09
N ILE A 216 -1.21 -16.98 11.41
CA ILE A 216 -1.51 -16.60 10.02
C ILE A 216 -1.24 -17.77 9.07
N GLU A 217 -0.14 -18.50 9.28
CA GLU A 217 0.22 -19.69 8.50
C GLU A 217 -0.85 -20.79 8.66
N ASP A 218 -1.29 -21.05 9.89
CA ASP A 218 -2.39 -21.98 10.19
C ASP A 218 -3.71 -21.56 9.54
N PHE A 219 -4.03 -20.26 9.58
CA PHE A 219 -5.23 -19.76 8.91
C PHE A 219 -5.15 -19.95 7.40
N ILE A 220 -4.00 -19.63 6.78
CA ILE A 220 -3.79 -19.79 5.33
C ILE A 220 -3.89 -21.25 4.91
N SER A 221 -3.37 -22.19 5.71
CA SER A 221 -3.45 -23.62 5.40
C SER A 221 -4.88 -24.14 5.48
N THR A 222 -5.72 -23.57 6.35
CA THR A 222 -7.12 -23.98 6.55
C THR A 222 -8.06 -23.50 5.43
N ILE A 223 -7.75 -22.38 4.77
CA ILE A 223 -8.61 -21.77 3.73
C ILE A 223 -8.24 -22.14 2.29
N LYS A 224 -7.16 -22.92 2.10
CA LYS A 224 -6.73 -23.47 0.81
C LYS A 224 -7.47 -24.76 0.49
#